data_AF-A0A0W4ZSJ8-F1
#
_entry.id   AF-A0A0W4ZSJ8-F1
#
_cell.length_a   1.000
_cell.length_b   1.000
_cell.length_c   1.000
_cell.angle_alpha   90.00
_cell.angle_beta   90.00
_cell.angle_gamma   90.00
#
_symmetry.space_group_name_H-M   'P 1'
#
loop_
_entity.id
_entity.type
_entity.pdbx_description
1 polymer ?
#
loop_
_entity_poly.entity_id
_entity_poly.type
_entity_poly.pdbx_seq_one_letter_code
_entity_poly.pdbx_strand_id
1 'polypeptide(L)'
;MTGKLIKNNNSKCFALKNSLDSSIEPDSPNIPRKSRQRSRMERRKKELERIRNEMASEEKSSLDMRKIEQESITATIEKMSYEEKDFFGLKNEQINPDGHCLYRAFSDQLAVRHGIHVSYIELRAIAASYIREHEQDFIPFLFNDETGEVRDVESYCQDIEHTAMWGGEVEIIALARAYKVNVELIQMKGPPLKINYEPNSQSPLDDKNAVKLSYYQHMYALGAHYNSLRDKISYDVDDI
;
A
#
# COMPACT_ATOMS: atom_id res chain seq x y z
N MET A 1 65.17 42.96 8.26
CA MET A 1 64.62 44.21 8.84
C MET A 1 63.23 43.88 9.38
N THR A 2 63.09 43.31 10.58
CA THR A 2 62.87 43.99 11.90
C THR A 2 61.68 44.95 11.87
N GLY A 3 60.49 44.53 12.32
CA GLY A 3 59.95 44.78 13.68
C GLY A 3 58.62 45.56 13.54
N LYS A 4 57.61 45.54 14.41
CA LYS A 4 57.49 45.16 15.83
C LYS A 4 55.98 45.10 16.19
N LEU A 5 55.59 44.21 17.10
CA LEU A 5 54.33 44.21 17.86
C LEU A 5 54.15 45.52 18.67
N ILE A 6 52.91 45.84 19.07
CA ILE A 6 52.51 46.13 20.47
C ILE A 6 50.98 45.97 20.61
N LYS A 7 50.57 45.15 21.58
CA LYS A 7 49.22 45.04 22.16
C LYS A 7 49.04 46.15 23.21
N ASN A 8 47.81 46.58 23.50
CA ASN A 8 47.50 46.94 24.90
C ASN A 8 46.04 46.71 25.29
N ASN A 9 45.90 46.08 26.47
CA ASN A 9 44.70 45.84 27.25
C ASN A 9 44.47 47.00 28.25
N ASN A 10 43.22 47.23 28.65
CA ASN A 10 42.78 47.40 30.07
C ASN A 10 41.29 47.82 30.10
N SER A 11 40.35 47.14 30.78
CA SER A 11 40.21 46.71 32.19
C SER A 11 39.35 47.68 33.03
N LYS A 12 38.14 47.19 33.37
CA LYS A 12 37.41 47.22 34.67
C LYS A 12 36.90 48.53 35.31
N CYS A 13 35.57 48.50 35.56
CA CYS A 13 34.79 48.77 36.79
C CYS A 13 35.13 49.94 37.74
N PHE A 14 34.10 50.73 38.11
CA PHE A 14 33.67 51.01 39.52
C PHE A 14 32.33 51.83 39.51
N ALA A 15 31.29 51.38 40.24
CA ALA A 15 30.67 52.05 41.43
C ALA A 15 29.74 53.26 41.12
N LEU A 16 28.66 53.61 41.84
CA LEU A 16 28.04 53.18 43.11
C LEU A 16 26.60 53.78 43.17
N LYS A 17 25.86 53.35 44.19
CA LYS A 17 24.43 53.51 44.52
C LYS A 17 23.99 54.94 44.94
N ASN A 18 22.68 55.19 44.88
CA ASN A 18 21.84 55.95 45.84
C ASN A 18 20.37 55.83 45.37
N SER A 19 19.31 55.97 46.15
CA SER A 19 18.89 55.71 47.54
C SER A 19 17.36 55.96 47.52
N LEU A 20 16.60 55.32 48.41
CA LEU A 20 15.13 55.26 48.40
C LEU A 20 14.40 56.61 48.37
N ASP A 21 13.23 56.65 47.73
CA ASP A 21 12.07 57.40 48.24
C ASP A 21 10.77 56.64 47.93
N SER A 22 9.85 56.71 48.89
CA SER A 22 8.61 55.95 49.02
C SER A 22 7.40 56.81 48.65
N SER A 23 6.50 56.31 47.80
CA SER A 23 5.09 56.75 47.79
C SER A 23 4.21 55.65 47.20
N ILE A 24 3.15 55.31 47.93
CA ILE A 24 2.10 54.34 47.61
C ILE A 24 1.03 55.00 46.73
N GLU A 25 0.38 54.21 45.85
CA GLU A 25 -1.04 54.21 45.39
C GLU A 25 -1.11 53.53 43.97
N PRO A 26 -2.24 52.98 43.47
CA PRO A 26 -2.91 51.77 43.94
C PRO A 26 -3.21 50.74 42.82
N ASP A 27 -3.58 49.54 43.26
CA ASP A 27 -4.40 48.48 42.63
C ASP A 27 -4.29 48.20 41.12
N SER A 28 -3.70 47.04 40.79
CA SER A 28 -3.90 46.35 39.51
C SER A 28 -4.27 44.89 39.78
N PRO A 29 -5.35 44.35 39.16
CA PRO A 29 -5.91 43.07 39.56
C PRO A 29 -4.93 41.92 39.23
N ASN A 30 -4.51 41.20 40.27
CA ASN A 30 -3.68 40.01 40.20
C ASN A 30 -4.48 38.84 39.60
N ILE A 31 -4.49 38.69 38.27
CA ILE A 31 -5.12 37.53 37.62
C ILE A 31 -4.23 36.27 37.83
N PRO A 32 -4.74 35.18 38.43
CA PRO A 32 -3.88 34.10 38.92
C PRO A 32 -3.22 33.27 37.80
N ARG A 33 -1.90 33.05 37.89
CA ARG A 33 -1.10 32.15 37.02
C ARG A 33 -1.69 30.73 36.86
N LYS A 34 -2.48 30.25 37.83
CA LYS A 34 -3.18 28.95 37.83
C LYS A 34 -4.26 28.84 36.74
N SER A 35 -4.86 29.97 36.35
CA SER A 35 -5.86 30.05 35.27
C SER A 35 -5.24 29.77 33.89
N ARG A 36 -4.05 30.33 33.62
CA ARG A 36 -3.33 30.15 32.35
C ARG A 36 -2.88 28.70 32.12
N GLN A 37 -2.49 27.98 33.17
CA GLN A 37 -2.07 26.57 33.06
C GLN A 37 -3.25 25.62 32.80
N ARG A 38 -4.41 25.86 33.45
CA ARG A 38 -5.66 25.13 33.18
C ARG A 38 -6.14 25.36 31.74
N SER A 39 -6.14 26.61 31.28
CA SER A 39 -6.49 26.96 29.90
C SER A 39 -5.60 26.28 28.85
N ARG A 40 -4.28 26.18 29.09
CA ARG A 40 -3.35 25.45 28.21
C ARG A 40 -3.62 23.94 28.18
N MET A 41 -3.93 23.33 29.32
CA MET A 41 -4.27 21.90 29.42
C MET A 41 -5.60 21.59 28.74
N GLU A 42 -6.60 22.45 28.90
CA GLU A 42 -7.90 22.33 28.26
C GLU A 42 -7.81 22.43 26.73
N ARG A 43 -6.99 23.37 26.22
CA ARG A 43 -6.71 23.48 24.78
C ARG A 43 -6.05 22.21 24.22
N ARG A 44 -5.08 21.62 24.95
CA ARG A 44 -4.45 20.34 24.55
C ARG A 44 -5.45 19.18 24.56
N LYS A 45 -6.32 19.11 25.57
CA LYS A 45 -7.35 18.08 25.67
C LYS A 45 -8.35 18.17 24.50
N LYS A 46 -8.80 19.39 24.18
CA LYS A 46 -9.70 19.63 23.04
C LYS A 46 -9.07 19.27 21.70
N GLU A 47 -7.77 19.54 21.54
CA GLU A 47 -7.03 19.14 20.33
C GLU A 47 -6.92 17.62 20.20
N LEU A 48 -6.56 16.93 21.28
CA LEU A 48 -6.51 15.45 21.29
C LEU A 48 -7.87 14.81 21.03
N GLU A 49 -8.95 15.42 21.55
CA GLU A 49 -10.32 14.97 21.30
C GLU A 49 -10.73 15.19 19.85
N ARG A 50 -10.34 16.33 19.25
CA ARG A 50 -10.53 16.59 17.82
C ARG A 50 -9.82 15.55 16.96
N ILE A 51 -8.52 15.31 17.21
CA ILE A 51 -7.73 14.30 16.49
C ILE A 51 -8.36 12.91 16.66
N ARG A 52 -8.80 12.55 17.88
CA ARG A 52 -9.51 11.27 18.10
C ARG A 52 -10.80 11.15 17.29
N ASN A 53 -11.59 12.21 17.24
CA ASN A 53 -12.84 12.20 16.50
C ASN A 53 -12.60 12.14 14.98
N GLU A 54 -11.58 12.84 14.48
CA GLU A 54 -11.14 12.77 13.09
C GLU A 54 -10.70 11.34 12.74
N MET A 55 -9.78 10.74 13.52
CA MET A 55 -9.35 9.34 13.33
C MET A 55 -10.52 8.35 13.39
N ALA A 56 -11.45 8.51 14.35
CA ALA A 56 -12.62 7.63 14.46
C ALA A 56 -13.57 7.77 13.26
N SER A 57 -13.70 8.97 12.70
CA SER A 57 -14.51 9.20 11.50
C SER A 57 -13.88 8.60 10.24
N GLU A 58 -12.55 8.72 10.11
CA GLU A 58 -11.77 8.11 9.03
C GLU A 58 -11.81 6.57 9.12
N GLU A 59 -11.63 6.01 10.31
CA GLU A 59 -11.77 4.56 10.56
C GLU A 59 -13.17 4.08 10.20
N LYS A 60 -14.22 4.80 10.61
CA LYS A 60 -15.59 4.43 10.25
C LYS A 60 -15.82 4.45 8.74
N SER A 61 -15.31 5.46 8.05
CA SER A 61 -15.38 5.53 6.58
C SER A 61 -14.59 4.41 5.91
N SER A 62 -13.40 4.05 6.43
CA SER A 62 -12.59 2.94 5.94
C SER A 62 -13.30 1.59 6.12
N LEU A 63 -13.94 1.37 7.26
CA LEU A 63 -14.72 0.15 7.53
C LEU A 63 -15.92 0.02 6.58
N ASP A 64 -16.55 1.13 6.22
CA ASP A 64 -17.64 1.13 5.24
C ASP A 64 -17.13 0.71 3.86
N MET A 65 -16.01 1.29 3.42
CA MET A 65 -15.37 0.92 2.15
C MET A 65 -14.95 -0.55 2.10
N ARG A 66 -14.41 -1.10 3.20
CA ARG A 66 -14.05 -2.53 3.30
C ARG A 66 -15.22 -3.45 3.06
N LYS A 67 -16.38 -3.15 3.67
CA LYS A 67 -17.59 -3.96 3.53
C LYS A 67 -18.14 -3.90 2.12
N ILE A 68 -18.25 -2.69 1.57
CA ILE A 68 -18.72 -2.47 0.20
C ILE A 68 -17.84 -3.24 -0.79
N GLU A 69 -16.52 -3.13 -0.65
CA GLU A 69 -15.56 -3.85 -1.48
C GLU A 69 -15.71 -5.37 -1.38
N GLN A 70 -15.77 -5.89 -0.15
CA GLN A 70 -15.95 -7.32 0.10
C GLN A 70 -17.25 -7.86 -0.51
N GLU A 71 -18.36 -7.16 -0.30
CA GLU A 71 -19.67 -7.53 -0.83
C GLU A 71 -19.69 -7.48 -2.36
N SER A 72 -19.13 -6.42 -2.96
CA SER A 72 -19.07 -6.26 -4.41
C SER A 72 -18.24 -7.34 -5.10
N ILE A 73 -17.07 -7.68 -4.53
CA ILE A 73 -16.21 -8.74 -5.08
C ILE A 73 -16.87 -10.11 -4.88
N THR A 74 -17.48 -10.35 -3.72
CA THR A 74 -18.20 -11.61 -3.45
C THR A 74 -19.35 -11.81 -4.43
N ALA A 75 -20.16 -10.76 -4.67
CA ALA A 75 -21.26 -10.81 -5.62
C ALA A 75 -20.77 -11.09 -7.05
N THR A 76 -19.63 -10.51 -7.47
CA THR A 76 -19.02 -10.80 -8.78
C THR A 76 -18.54 -12.25 -8.88
N ILE A 77 -17.87 -12.77 -7.83
CA ILE A 77 -17.42 -14.16 -7.77
C ILE A 77 -18.61 -15.12 -7.86
N GLU A 78 -19.69 -14.86 -7.11
CA GLU A 78 -20.92 -15.66 -7.15
C GLU A 78 -21.56 -15.61 -8.54
N LYS A 79 -21.67 -14.43 -9.14
CA LYS A 79 -22.20 -14.28 -10.50
C LYS A 79 -21.40 -15.11 -11.51
N MET A 80 -20.07 -14.99 -11.51
CA MET A 80 -19.18 -15.75 -12.40
C MET A 80 -19.29 -17.26 -12.17
N SER A 81 -19.44 -17.67 -10.90
CA SER A 81 -19.66 -19.06 -10.53
C SER A 81 -20.91 -19.69 -11.19
N TYR A 82 -21.96 -18.90 -11.42
CA TYR A 82 -23.18 -19.38 -12.10
C TYR A 82 -23.03 -19.44 -13.64
N GLU A 83 -22.12 -18.65 -14.21
CA GLU A 83 -21.89 -18.59 -15.66
C GLU A 83 -20.94 -19.71 -16.14
N GLU A 84 -19.97 -20.10 -15.30
CA GLU A 84 -19.05 -21.22 -15.56
C GLU A 84 -19.72 -22.58 -15.29
N LYS A 85 -20.42 -23.11 -16.30
CA LYS A 85 -21.22 -24.36 -16.25
C LYS A 85 -20.44 -25.64 -15.91
N ASP A 86 -19.10 -25.58 -15.92
CA ASP A 86 -18.22 -26.75 -15.74
C ASP A 86 -17.72 -26.94 -14.30
N PHE A 87 -17.96 -25.99 -13.38
CA PHE A 87 -17.46 -26.04 -12.00
C PHE A 87 -18.55 -25.70 -10.98
N PHE A 88 -18.38 -26.11 -9.72
CA PHE A 88 -19.28 -25.75 -8.60
C PHE A 88 -19.16 -24.28 -8.17
N GLY A 89 -18.48 -23.47 -8.99
CA GLY A 89 -18.18 -22.07 -8.75
C GLY A 89 -16.76 -21.80 -8.26
N LEU A 90 -16.48 -20.53 -7.98
CA LEU A 90 -15.22 -20.02 -7.48
C LEU A 90 -15.30 -19.76 -5.97
N LYS A 91 -14.15 -19.83 -5.30
CA LYS A 91 -13.97 -19.43 -3.90
C LYS A 91 -12.68 -18.62 -3.73
N ASN A 92 -12.73 -17.64 -2.84
CA ASN A 92 -11.53 -16.95 -2.38
C ASN A 92 -10.68 -17.87 -1.51
N GLU A 93 -9.43 -18.03 -1.89
CA GLU A 93 -8.36 -18.55 -1.03
C GLU A 93 -7.63 -17.36 -0.41
N GLN A 94 -7.62 -17.29 0.93
CA GLN A 94 -6.96 -16.22 1.65
C GLN A 94 -5.44 -16.35 1.58
N ILE A 95 -4.80 -15.30 1.09
CA ILE A 95 -3.35 -15.14 1.04
C ILE A 95 -2.90 -14.23 2.19
N ASN A 96 -1.71 -14.48 2.71
CA ASN A 96 -1.15 -13.64 3.77
C ASN A 96 -1.08 -12.16 3.32
N PRO A 97 -1.56 -11.21 4.13
CA PRO A 97 -1.54 -9.78 3.79
C PRO A 97 -0.14 -9.18 4.03
N ASP A 98 0.84 -9.68 3.29
CA ASP A 98 2.21 -9.19 3.25
C ASP A 98 2.52 -8.53 1.89
N GLY A 99 3.71 -7.94 1.76
CA GLY A 99 4.15 -7.34 0.49
C GLY A 99 4.38 -8.35 -0.64
N HIS A 100 4.16 -9.65 -0.41
CA HIS A 100 4.33 -10.72 -1.39
C HIS A 100 2.99 -11.31 -1.86
N CYS A 101 1.86 -10.76 -1.41
CA CYS A 101 0.52 -11.33 -1.67
C CYS A 101 0.24 -11.59 -3.17
N LEU A 102 0.59 -10.68 -4.08
CA LEU A 102 0.43 -10.90 -5.52
C LEU A 102 1.13 -12.18 -5.98
N TYR A 103 2.42 -12.30 -5.68
CA TYR A 103 3.25 -13.43 -6.11
C TYR A 103 2.80 -14.73 -5.45
N ARG A 104 2.35 -14.69 -4.18
CA ARG A 104 1.77 -15.86 -3.51
C ARG A 104 0.46 -16.29 -4.16
N ALA A 105 -0.42 -15.35 -4.50
CA ALA A 105 -1.68 -15.63 -5.17
C ALA A 105 -1.45 -16.21 -6.58
N PHE A 106 -0.48 -15.68 -7.32
CA PHE A 106 -0.12 -16.16 -8.66
C PHE A 106 0.53 -17.55 -8.60
N SER A 107 1.45 -17.78 -7.66
CA SER A 107 2.05 -19.09 -7.36
C SER A 107 0.98 -20.14 -7.07
N ASP A 108 -0.01 -19.78 -6.25
CA ASP A 108 -1.14 -20.65 -5.95
C ASP A 108 -1.94 -21.02 -7.21
N GLN A 109 -2.29 -20.03 -8.03
CA GLN A 109 -3.03 -20.24 -9.28
C GLN A 109 -2.26 -21.12 -10.29
N LEU A 110 -0.95 -20.90 -10.43
CA LEU A 110 -0.09 -21.75 -11.25
C LEU A 110 -0.10 -23.20 -10.77
N ALA A 111 -0.06 -23.42 -9.45
CA ALA A 111 -0.10 -24.77 -8.89
C ALA A 111 -1.46 -25.45 -9.14
N VAL A 112 -2.57 -24.78 -8.83
CA VAL A 112 -3.90 -25.41 -8.86
C VAL A 112 -4.51 -25.52 -10.26
N ARG A 113 -4.20 -24.60 -11.19
CA ARG A 113 -4.76 -24.61 -12.55
C ARG A 113 -3.82 -25.18 -13.61
N HIS A 114 -2.51 -25.05 -13.41
CA HIS A 114 -1.50 -25.45 -14.41
C HIS A 114 -0.57 -26.57 -13.94
N GLY A 115 -0.65 -26.99 -12.67
CA GLY A 115 0.28 -27.98 -12.10
C GLY A 115 1.73 -27.49 -12.01
N ILE A 116 1.93 -26.16 -12.06
CA ILE A 116 3.26 -25.54 -12.02
C ILE A 116 3.53 -25.09 -10.59
N HIS A 117 4.46 -25.78 -9.93
CA HIS A 117 4.89 -25.44 -8.58
C HIS A 117 6.11 -24.53 -8.62
N VAL A 118 5.93 -23.27 -8.25
CA VAL A 118 6.98 -22.24 -8.21
C VAL A 118 6.78 -21.37 -6.98
N SER A 119 7.86 -21.01 -6.29
CA SER A 119 7.78 -20.16 -5.11
C SER A 119 7.52 -18.69 -5.48
N TYR A 120 7.01 -17.91 -4.52
CA TYR A 120 6.82 -16.47 -4.72
C TYR A 120 8.17 -15.72 -4.94
N ILE A 121 9.28 -16.28 -4.45
CA ILE A 121 10.63 -15.72 -4.63
C ILE A 121 11.08 -15.92 -6.08
N GLU A 122 10.87 -17.12 -6.62
CA GLU A 122 11.14 -17.41 -8.03
C GLU A 122 10.25 -16.58 -8.95
N LEU A 123 8.97 -16.40 -8.62
CA LEU A 123 8.09 -15.53 -9.40
C LEU A 123 8.55 -14.06 -9.42
N ARG A 124 9.12 -13.55 -8.32
CA ARG A 124 9.73 -12.20 -8.31
C ARG A 124 10.89 -12.12 -9.30
N ALA A 125 11.79 -13.09 -9.26
CA ALA A 125 12.92 -13.16 -10.18
C ALA A 125 12.46 -13.30 -11.64
N ILE A 126 11.43 -14.10 -11.91
CA ILE A 126 10.88 -14.29 -13.26
C ILE A 126 10.22 -13.02 -13.77
N ALA A 127 9.42 -12.33 -12.95
CA ALA A 127 8.82 -11.05 -13.32
C ALA A 127 9.90 -10.02 -13.67
N ALA A 128 10.90 -9.85 -12.80
CA ALA A 128 12.02 -8.94 -13.02
C ALA A 128 12.84 -9.31 -14.27
N SER A 129 13.18 -10.59 -14.47
CA SER A 129 13.87 -11.05 -15.69
C SER A 129 13.08 -10.72 -16.95
N TYR A 130 11.77 -11.01 -16.95
CA TYR A 130 10.91 -10.73 -18.09
C TYR A 130 10.85 -9.24 -18.41
N ILE A 131 10.72 -8.39 -17.39
CA ILE A 131 10.70 -6.93 -17.54
C ILE A 131 12.02 -6.41 -18.10
N ARG A 132 13.17 -6.90 -17.61
CA ARG A 132 14.50 -6.52 -18.17
C ARG A 132 14.64 -6.92 -19.63
N GLU A 133 14.22 -8.13 -19.98
CA GLU A 133 14.34 -8.66 -21.34
C GLU A 133 13.43 -7.92 -22.34
N HIS A 134 12.36 -7.29 -21.87
CA HIS A 134 11.35 -6.61 -22.68
C HIS A 134 11.12 -5.16 -22.23
N GLU A 135 12.17 -4.48 -21.78
CA GLU A 135 12.08 -3.16 -21.13
C GLU A 135 11.21 -2.14 -21.87
N GLN A 136 11.28 -2.10 -23.19
CA GLN A 136 10.56 -1.14 -24.03
C GLN A 136 9.03 -1.26 -23.91
N ASP A 137 8.53 -2.46 -23.60
CA ASP A 137 7.10 -2.69 -23.37
C ASP A 137 6.64 -2.17 -22.00
N PHE A 138 7.56 -2.03 -21.05
CA PHE A 138 7.25 -1.72 -19.65
C PHE A 138 7.58 -0.28 -19.25
N ILE A 139 8.62 0.34 -19.84
CA ILE A 139 9.03 1.73 -19.57
C ILE A 139 7.84 2.71 -19.49
N PRO A 140 6.83 2.67 -20.38
CA PRO A 140 5.70 3.59 -20.32
C PRO A 140 4.79 3.46 -19.09
N PHE A 141 5.03 2.48 -18.22
CA PHE A 141 4.26 2.21 -17.00
C PHE A 141 5.11 2.33 -15.73
N LEU A 142 6.43 2.49 -15.86
CA LEU A 142 7.35 2.58 -14.73
C LEU A 142 7.58 4.05 -14.37
N PHE A 143 6.85 4.55 -13.38
CA PHE A 143 7.05 5.89 -12.84
C PHE A 143 7.16 5.87 -11.33
N ASN A 144 7.82 6.89 -10.79
CA ASN A 144 7.82 7.15 -9.36
C ASN A 144 6.63 8.03 -9.00
N ASP A 145 5.76 7.56 -8.10
CA ASP A 145 4.51 8.25 -7.73
C ASP A 145 4.73 9.64 -7.10
N GLU A 146 5.87 9.86 -6.43
CA GLU A 146 6.17 11.13 -5.76
C GLU A 146 6.70 12.20 -6.72
N THR A 147 7.54 11.78 -7.67
CA THR A 147 8.25 12.68 -8.60
C THR A 147 7.57 12.77 -9.97
N GLY A 148 6.78 11.76 -10.34
CA GLY A 148 6.18 11.60 -11.67
C GLY A 148 7.20 11.25 -12.77
N GLU A 149 8.46 11.03 -12.41
CA GLU A 149 9.53 10.72 -13.36
C GLU A 149 9.53 9.23 -13.72
N VAL A 150 9.96 8.93 -14.97
CA VAL A 150 10.18 7.56 -15.41
C VAL A 150 11.23 6.92 -14.52
N ARG A 151 10.91 5.75 -14.00
CA ARG A 151 11.81 4.99 -13.15
C ARG A 151 12.77 4.16 -14.01
N ASP A 152 14.03 4.09 -13.58
CA ASP A 152 15.01 3.17 -14.15
C ASP A 152 14.58 1.70 -14.01
N VAL A 153 14.63 0.96 -15.12
CA VAL A 153 14.15 -0.43 -15.21
C VAL A 153 14.95 -1.35 -14.29
N GLU A 154 16.28 -1.20 -14.27
CA GLU A 154 17.14 -2.07 -13.48
C GLU A 154 16.91 -1.85 -11.98
N SER A 155 16.81 -0.60 -11.54
CA SER A 155 16.43 -0.29 -10.16
C SER A 155 15.06 -0.87 -9.78
N TYR A 156 14.07 -0.78 -10.67
CA TYR A 156 12.75 -1.37 -10.43
C TYR A 156 12.81 -2.89 -10.27
N CYS A 157 13.55 -3.57 -11.15
CA CYS A 157 13.72 -5.01 -11.11
C CYS A 157 14.47 -5.48 -9.85
N GLN A 158 15.48 -4.74 -9.40
CA GLN A 158 16.17 -5.01 -8.13
C GLN A 158 15.24 -4.93 -6.93
N ASP A 159 14.34 -3.94 -6.90
CA ASP A 159 13.37 -3.83 -5.81
C ASP A 159 12.39 -5.00 -5.81
N ILE A 160 11.91 -5.42 -7.00
CA ILE A 160 11.05 -6.60 -7.15
C ILE A 160 11.73 -7.85 -6.56
N GLU A 161 13.00 -8.07 -6.89
CA GLU A 161 13.74 -9.28 -6.52
C GLU A 161 14.14 -9.32 -5.05
N HIS A 162 14.54 -8.17 -4.50
CA HIS A 162 15.27 -8.12 -3.23
C HIS A 162 14.51 -7.47 -2.09
N THR A 163 13.30 -6.95 -2.34
CA THR A 163 12.49 -6.30 -1.31
C THR A 163 11.09 -6.88 -1.21
N ALA A 164 10.32 -6.40 -0.25
CA ALA A 164 8.88 -6.67 -0.15
C ALA A 164 8.04 -5.65 -0.93
N MET A 165 8.58 -5.05 -2.00
CA MET A 165 7.82 -4.20 -2.92
C MET A 165 6.56 -4.91 -3.35
N TRP A 166 5.44 -4.20 -3.27
CA TRP A 166 4.14 -4.68 -3.71
C TRP A 166 4.12 -4.76 -5.22
N GLY A 167 3.65 -5.87 -5.76
CA GLY A 167 3.43 -5.97 -7.20
C GLY A 167 2.06 -5.44 -7.60
N GLY A 168 1.91 -5.15 -8.88
CA GLY A 168 0.66 -4.68 -9.49
C GLY A 168 0.48 -5.18 -10.92
N GLU A 169 -0.12 -4.34 -11.77
CA GLU A 169 -0.46 -4.70 -13.15
C GLU A 169 0.78 -5.01 -14.00
N VAL A 170 1.90 -4.29 -13.79
CA VAL A 170 3.18 -4.53 -14.48
C VAL A 170 3.66 -5.96 -14.26
N GLU A 171 3.72 -6.40 -13.00
CA GLU A 171 4.14 -7.76 -12.63
C GLU A 171 3.15 -8.81 -13.16
N ILE A 172 1.85 -8.53 -13.11
CA ILE A 172 0.82 -9.43 -13.64
C ILE A 172 1.03 -9.66 -15.13
N ILE A 173 1.25 -8.59 -15.91
CA ILE A 173 1.51 -8.68 -17.36
C ILE A 173 2.82 -9.44 -17.62
N ALA A 174 3.89 -9.14 -16.88
CA ALA A 174 5.17 -9.83 -17.02
C ALA A 174 5.03 -11.34 -16.75
N LEU A 175 4.37 -11.73 -15.66
CA LEU A 175 4.15 -13.13 -15.30
C LEU A 175 3.20 -13.84 -16.28
N ALA A 176 2.12 -13.19 -16.70
CA ALA A 176 1.20 -13.72 -17.69
C ALA A 176 1.94 -14.09 -18.99
N ARG A 177 2.80 -13.19 -19.48
CA ARG A 177 3.62 -13.39 -20.67
C ARG A 177 4.71 -14.44 -20.48
N ALA A 178 5.41 -14.43 -19.35
CA ALA A 178 6.46 -15.41 -19.04
C ALA A 178 5.92 -16.85 -19.01
N TYR A 179 4.75 -17.06 -18.41
CA TYR A 179 4.11 -18.37 -18.29
C TYR A 179 3.16 -18.72 -19.43
N LYS A 180 2.87 -17.76 -20.32
CA LYS A 180 1.87 -17.90 -21.40
C LYS A 180 0.49 -18.29 -20.87
N VAL A 181 0.08 -17.62 -19.80
CA VAL A 181 -1.22 -17.80 -19.14
C VAL A 181 -2.02 -16.51 -19.17
N ASN A 182 -3.31 -16.62 -19.42
CA ASN A 182 -4.20 -15.49 -19.31
C ASN A 182 -4.52 -15.21 -17.84
N VAL A 183 -4.90 -13.98 -17.52
CA VAL A 183 -5.26 -13.58 -16.15
C VAL A 183 -6.65 -12.94 -16.15
N GLU A 184 -7.44 -13.32 -15.15
CA GLU A 184 -8.72 -12.68 -14.85
C GLU A 184 -8.69 -12.12 -13.43
N LEU A 185 -8.84 -10.80 -13.32
CA LEU A 185 -8.75 -10.06 -12.06
C LEU A 185 -10.10 -9.48 -11.69
N ILE A 186 -10.69 -10.00 -10.62
CA ILE A 186 -11.93 -9.48 -10.03
C ILE A 186 -11.60 -8.34 -9.09
N GLN A 187 -12.30 -7.23 -9.22
CA GLN A 187 -12.12 -6.04 -8.40
C GLN A 187 -13.46 -5.41 -8.07
N MET A 188 -13.50 -4.51 -7.08
CA MET A 188 -14.74 -3.84 -6.67
C MET A 188 -15.44 -3.09 -7.82
N LYS A 189 -14.68 -2.45 -8.71
CA LYS A 189 -15.21 -1.53 -9.72
C LYS A 189 -15.21 -2.18 -11.10
N GLY A 190 -16.40 -2.32 -11.69
CA GLY A 190 -16.57 -2.72 -13.08
C GLY A 190 -16.48 -4.24 -13.32
N PRO A 191 -16.46 -4.67 -14.59
CA PRO A 191 -16.31 -6.07 -14.93
C PRO A 191 -14.89 -6.59 -14.57
N PRO A 192 -14.70 -7.92 -14.47
CA PRO A 192 -13.39 -8.51 -14.33
C PRO A 192 -12.43 -8.01 -15.41
N LEU A 193 -11.21 -7.64 -15.00
CA LEU A 193 -10.15 -7.27 -15.92
C LEU A 193 -9.56 -8.55 -16.51
N LYS A 194 -9.55 -8.66 -17.84
CA LYS A 194 -9.02 -9.80 -18.57
C LYS A 194 -7.72 -9.40 -19.26
N ILE A 195 -6.63 -10.06 -18.91
CA ILE A 195 -5.29 -9.82 -19.45
C ILE A 195 -4.90 -11.04 -20.29
N ASN A 196 -4.69 -10.79 -21.58
CA ASN A 196 -4.17 -11.78 -22.52
C ASN A 196 -2.64 -11.76 -22.49
N TYR A 197 -2.00 -12.94 -22.38
CA TYR A 197 -0.55 -13.02 -22.50
C TYR A 197 -0.07 -12.70 -23.93
N GLU A 198 -0.92 -12.92 -24.93
CA GLU A 198 -0.70 -12.49 -26.31
C GLU A 198 -1.72 -11.40 -26.69
N PRO A 199 -1.35 -10.11 -26.63
CA PRO A 199 -2.29 -8.99 -26.85
C PRO A 199 -2.99 -9.02 -28.21
N ASN A 200 -2.35 -9.62 -29.21
CA ASN A 200 -2.83 -9.68 -30.59
C ASN A 200 -3.41 -11.06 -30.98
N SER A 201 -3.52 -12.00 -30.03
CA SER A 201 -4.11 -13.30 -30.33
C SER A 201 -5.62 -13.15 -30.50
N GLN A 202 -6.13 -13.58 -31.65
CA GLN A 202 -7.57 -13.65 -31.92
C GLN A 202 -8.22 -14.87 -31.26
N SER A 203 -7.43 -15.70 -30.59
CA SER A 203 -7.94 -16.83 -29.83
C SER A 203 -8.79 -16.31 -28.67
N PRO A 204 -10.01 -16.80 -28.48
CA PRO A 204 -10.77 -16.52 -27.27
C PRO A 204 -9.89 -16.83 -26.06
N LEU A 205 -9.96 -15.98 -25.03
CA LEU A 205 -9.39 -16.31 -23.73
C LEU A 205 -9.84 -17.72 -23.36
N ASP A 206 -8.90 -18.62 -23.14
CA ASP A 206 -9.20 -19.86 -22.43
C ASP A 206 -9.46 -19.51 -20.97
N ASP A 207 -10.64 -18.93 -20.72
CA ASP A 207 -11.10 -18.43 -19.42
C ASP A 207 -11.08 -19.54 -18.35
N LYS A 208 -11.12 -20.81 -18.78
CA LYS A 208 -11.09 -21.99 -17.91
C LYS A 208 -9.73 -22.20 -17.26
N ASN A 209 -8.67 -21.96 -18.03
CA ASN A 209 -7.29 -22.11 -17.57
C ASN A 209 -6.63 -20.75 -17.27
N ALA A 210 -7.40 -19.67 -17.16
CA ALA A 210 -6.85 -18.39 -16.74
C ALA A 210 -6.46 -18.41 -15.25
N VAL A 211 -5.37 -17.74 -14.91
CA VAL A 211 -5.03 -17.39 -13.53
C VAL A 211 -6.11 -16.43 -13.01
N LYS A 212 -6.87 -16.84 -11.99
CA LYS A 212 -7.97 -16.03 -11.43
C LYS A 212 -7.55 -15.43 -10.09
N LEU A 213 -7.64 -14.11 -10.00
CA LEU A 213 -7.23 -13.32 -8.84
C LEU A 213 -8.38 -12.42 -8.38
N SER A 214 -8.41 -12.10 -7.09
CA SER A 214 -9.27 -11.05 -6.55
C SER A 214 -8.43 -9.93 -5.93
N TYR A 215 -8.75 -8.69 -6.29
CA TYR A 215 -8.06 -7.48 -5.87
C TYR A 215 -8.92 -6.65 -4.93
N TYR A 216 -8.34 -6.34 -3.78
CA TYR A 216 -8.96 -5.57 -2.71
C TYR A 216 -8.10 -4.33 -2.44
N GLN A 217 -8.63 -3.14 -2.63
CA GLN A 217 -7.92 -1.89 -2.37
C GLN A 217 -7.99 -1.47 -0.89
N HIS A 218 -9.06 -1.82 -0.18
CA HIS A 218 -9.36 -1.29 1.15
C HIS A 218 -9.40 -2.36 2.24
N MET A 219 -9.45 -3.65 1.89
CA MET A 219 -9.60 -4.79 2.82
C MET A 219 -8.62 -4.75 3.99
N TYR A 220 -7.36 -4.35 3.76
CA TYR A 220 -6.34 -4.26 4.80
C TYR A 220 -5.89 -2.83 5.05
N ALA A 221 -5.47 -2.54 6.28
CA ALA A 221 -4.99 -1.22 6.68
C ALA A 221 -3.72 -0.78 5.93
N LEU A 222 -2.92 -1.76 5.47
CA LEU A 222 -1.70 -1.47 4.72
C LEU A 222 -1.98 -1.04 3.28
N GLY A 223 -3.18 -1.31 2.73
CA GLY A 223 -3.57 -0.96 1.37
C GLY A 223 -4.01 -2.16 0.54
N ALA A 224 -3.72 -2.10 -0.76
CA ALA A 224 -4.03 -3.09 -1.77
C ALA A 224 -3.58 -4.53 -1.42
N HIS A 225 -4.39 -5.51 -1.82
CA HIS A 225 -4.15 -6.92 -1.54
C HIS A 225 -4.74 -7.83 -2.62
N TYR A 226 -4.04 -8.94 -2.89
CA TYR A 226 -4.45 -9.95 -3.85
C TYR A 226 -4.71 -11.29 -3.14
N ASN A 227 -5.83 -11.90 -3.49
CA ASN A 227 -6.17 -13.29 -3.14
C ASN A 227 -6.23 -14.16 -4.40
N SER A 228 -6.12 -15.47 -4.19
CA SER A 228 -6.28 -16.48 -5.25
C SER A 228 -7.75 -16.91 -5.35
N LEU A 229 -8.25 -17.14 -6.56
CA LEU A 229 -9.62 -17.64 -6.80
C LEU A 229 -9.57 -19.08 -7.28
N ARG A 230 -9.85 -20.02 -6.38
CA ARG A 230 -9.84 -21.46 -6.67
C ARG A 230 -11.22 -21.96 -7.07
N ASP A 231 -11.23 -23.02 -7.89
CA ASP A 231 -12.46 -23.76 -8.17
C ASP A 231 -12.97 -24.46 -6.90
N LYS A 232 -14.29 -24.47 -6.72
CA LYS A 232 -14.96 -25.30 -5.72
C LYS A 232 -14.95 -26.74 -6.24
N ILE A 233 -14.31 -27.62 -5.49
CA ILE A 233 -14.30 -29.06 -5.75
C ILE A 233 -15.63 -29.64 -5.24
N SER A 234 -16.33 -30.45 -6.03
CA SER A 234 -17.40 -31.30 -5.48
C SER A 234 -16.80 -32.35 -4.57
N TYR A 235 -17.34 -32.46 -3.37
CA TYR A 235 -17.29 -33.75 -2.70
C TYR A 235 -18.33 -34.63 -3.38
N ASP A 236 -17.88 -35.70 -4.04
CA ASP A 236 -18.77 -36.77 -4.48
C ASP A 236 -19.47 -37.32 -3.23
N VAL A 237 -20.79 -37.12 -3.15
CA VAL A 237 -21.64 -37.70 -2.11
C VAL A 237 -21.97 -39.11 -2.54
N ASP A 238 -20.98 -39.99 -2.57
CA ASP A 238 -21.16 -41.43 -2.86
C ASP A 238 -20.15 -42.24 -2.03
N ASP A 239 -20.37 -42.32 -0.72
CA ASP A 239 -19.84 -43.38 0.17
C ASP A 239 -20.53 -43.28 1.55
N ILE A 240 -21.82 -43.68 1.60
CA ILE A 240 -22.51 -44.11 2.84
C ILE A 240 -23.28 -45.39 2.54
#